data_AF-A0A839LDJ5-F1
#
_entry.id   AF-A0A839LDJ5-F1
#
_cell.length_a   1.000
_cell.length_b   1.000
_cell.length_c   1.000
_cell.angle_alpha   90.00
_cell.angle_beta   90.00
_cell.angle_gamma   90.00
#
_symmetry.space_group_name_H-M   'P 1'
#
loop_
_entity.id
_entity.type
_entity.pdbx_description
1 polymer ?
#
loop_
_entity_poly.entity_id
_entity_poly.type
_entity_poly.pdbx_seq_one_letter_code
_entity_poly.pdbx_strand_id
1 'polypeptide(L)'
;MDWFYSQMVFIHSLLAWCSVALFLVRGLAFQFGAEWSMDVRLRSMVFGVDTMLTVCGLSLWGSIGYSLTRDTWLTAKLLALVGYTVCAHWAMGRGEFRLLGYLLSLLLLAYMMGASITRSAWLGLA
;
A
#
# COMPACT_ATOMS: atom_id res chain seq x y z
N MET A 1 -23.54 10.94 -1.87
CA MET A 1 -22.59 9.83 -2.12
C MET A 1 -23.41 8.57 -2.21
N ASP A 2 -23.46 7.96 -3.39
CA ASP A 2 -24.33 6.81 -3.66
C ASP A 2 -23.96 5.61 -2.80
N TRP A 3 -24.91 4.68 -2.59
CA TRP A 3 -24.71 3.44 -1.85
C TRP A 3 -23.44 2.69 -2.30
N PHE A 4 -23.14 2.75 -3.60
CA PHE A 4 -21.94 2.18 -4.22
C PHE A 4 -20.61 2.74 -3.69
N TYR A 5 -20.52 4.06 -3.46
CA TYR A 5 -19.28 4.72 -3.00
C TYR A 5 -18.88 4.22 -1.60
N SER A 6 -19.86 4.14 -0.69
CA SER A 6 -19.62 3.69 0.69
C SER A 6 -19.09 2.26 0.76
N GLN A 7 -19.66 1.36 -0.06
CA GLN A 7 -19.23 -0.04 -0.13
C GLN A 7 -17.83 -0.16 -0.76
N MET A 8 -17.53 0.62 -1.80
CA MET A 8 -16.21 0.65 -2.41
C MET A 8 -15.13 1.15 -1.46
N VAL A 9 -15.41 2.21 -0.69
CA VAL A 9 -14.47 2.71 0.34
C VAL A 9 -14.22 1.64 1.41
N PHE A 10 -15.28 0.96 1.87
CA PHE A 10 -15.15 -0.13 2.83
C PHE A 10 -14.28 -1.28 2.30
N ILE A 11 -14.58 -1.77 1.10
CA ILE A 11 -13.82 -2.86 0.45
C ILE A 11 -12.36 -2.45 0.22
N HIS A 12 -12.12 -1.23 -0.29
CA HIS A 12 -10.77 -0.71 -0.48
C HIS A 12 -10.00 -0.64 0.85
N SER A 13 -10.65 -0.18 1.92
CA SER A 13 -10.03 -0.11 3.24
C SER A 13 -9.71 -1.50 3.80
N LEU A 14 -10.60 -2.48 3.62
CA LEU A 14 -10.37 -3.86 4.04
C LEU A 14 -9.18 -4.48 3.28
N LEU A 15 -9.16 -4.32 1.95
CA LEU A 15 -8.06 -4.79 1.11
C LEU A 15 -6.73 -4.14 1.48
N ALA A 16 -6.74 -2.85 1.85
CA ALA A 16 -5.54 -2.15 2.29
C ALA A 16 -4.97 -2.77 3.57
N TRP A 17 -5.82 -3.05 4.57
CA TRP A 17 -5.38 -3.73 5.79
C TRP A 17 -4.91 -5.16 5.54
N CYS A 18 -5.56 -5.90 4.65
CA CYS A 18 -5.09 -7.22 4.22
C CYS A 18 -3.70 -7.15 3.56
N SER A 19 -3.49 -6.19 2.65
CA SER A 19 -2.18 -5.98 1.99
C SER A 19 -1.10 -5.60 3.01
N VAL A 20 -1.41 -4.71 3.96
CA VAL A 20 -0.51 -4.35 5.08
C VAL A 20 -0.10 -5.58 5.88
N ALA A 21 -1.07 -6.40 6.31
CA ALA A 21 -0.80 -7.60 7.10
C ALA A 21 0.05 -8.61 6.31
N LEU A 22 -0.27 -8.83 5.03
CA LEU A 22 0.49 -9.72 4.16
C LEU A 22 1.92 -9.24 3.95
N PHE A 23 2.12 -7.95 3.69
CA PHE A 23 3.44 -7.38 3.50
C PHE A 23 4.29 -7.44 4.78
N LEU A 24 3.70 -7.10 5.93
CA LEU A 24 4.36 -7.21 7.23
C LEU A 24 4.81 -8.64 7.51
N VAL A 25 3.88 -9.58 7.50
CA VAL A 25 4.15 -10.98 7.88
C VAL A 25 5.09 -11.65 6.89
N ARG A 26 4.82 -11.53 5.58
CA ARG A 26 5.66 -12.14 4.53
C ARG A 26 7.03 -11.48 4.45
N GLY A 27 7.10 -10.16 4.52
CA GLY A 27 8.35 -9.41 4.48
C GLY A 27 9.23 -9.73 5.67
N LEU A 28 8.68 -9.75 6.88
CA LEU A 28 9.41 -10.13 8.08
C LEU A 28 9.92 -11.56 7.99
N ALA A 29 9.07 -12.50 7.57
CA ALA A 29 9.47 -13.90 7.36
C ALA A 29 10.60 -14.04 6.34
N PHE A 30 10.54 -13.30 5.23
CA PHE A 30 11.62 -13.28 4.25
C PHE A 30 12.93 -12.74 4.83
N GLN A 31 12.87 -11.71 5.67
CA GLN A 31 14.06 -11.17 6.35
C GLN A 31 14.72 -12.17 7.32
N PHE A 32 13.93 -13.07 7.92
CA PHE A 32 14.43 -14.18 8.74
C PHE A 32 14.78 -15.44 7.95
N GLY A 33 14.76 -15.40 6.62
CA GLY A 33 15.16 -16.51 5.77
C GLY A 33 14.10 -17.61 5.64
N ALA A 34 12.84 -17.35 5.98
CA ALA A 34 11.78 -18.34 5.88
C ALA A 34 11.42 -18.62 4.41
N GLU A 35 11.57 -19.88 3.98
CA GLU A 35 11.39 -20.29 2.58
C GLU A 35 9.96 -20.09 2.06
N TRP A 36 8.95 -20.28 2.92
CA TRP A 36 7.53 -20.13 2.57
C TRP A 36 7.15 -18.71 2.14
N SER A 37 7.95 -17.70 2.49
CA SER A 37 7.74 -16.32 2.04
C SER A 37 7.81 -16.16 0.52
N MET A 38 8.43 -17.13 -0.16
CA MET A 38 8.51 -17.27 -1.61
C MET A 38 7.64 -18.42 -2.15
N ASP A 39 6.64 -18.87 -1.41
CA ASP A 39 5.66 -19.83 -1.93
C ASP A 39 4.81 -19.17 -3.05
N VAL A 40 4.58 -19.91 -4.13
CA VAL A 40 3.73 -19.48 -5.25
C VAL A 40 2.29 -19.20 -4.82
N ARG A 41 1.74 -19.99 -3.89
CA ARG A 41 0.36 -19.83 -3.38
C ARG A 41 0.21 -18.48 -2.69
N LEU A 42 1.18 -18.16 -1.83
CA LEU A 42 1.21 -16.89 -1.10
C LEU A 42 1.39 -15.72 -2.08
N ARG A 43 2.30 -15.84 -3.06
CA ARG A 43 2.48 -14.81 -4.09
C ARG A 43 1.20 -14.54 -4.89
N SER A 44 0.47 -15.58 -5.28
CA SER A 44 -0.80 -15.42 -5.99
C SER A 44 -1.85 -14.72 -5.13
N MET A 45 -1.90 -15.02 -3.82
CA MET A 45 -2.81 -14.34 -2.89
C MET A 45 -2.47 -12.86 -2.71
N VAL A 46 -1.18 -12.54 -2.54
CA VAL A 46 -0.69 -11.14 -2.48
C VAL A 46 -1.05 -10.41 -3.78
N PHE A 47 -0.76 -11.00 -4.93
CA PHE A 47 -1.08 -10.41 -6.24
C PHE A 47 -2.58 -10.15 -6.40
N GLY A 48 -3.43 -11.09 -5.98
CA GLY A 48 -4.89 -10.94 -6.00
C GLY A 48 -5.37 -9.76 -5.14
N VAL A 49 -4.90 -9.68 -3.89
CA VAL A 49 -5.24 -8.58 -2.98
C VAL A 49 -4.79 -7.23 -3.54
N ASP A 50 -3.55 -7.13 -4.01
CA ASP A 50 -3.00 -5.87 -4.52
C ASP A 50 -3.68 -5.43 -5.83
N THR A 51 -4.06 -6.38 -6.68
CA THR A 51 -4.83 -6.09 -7.91
C THR A 51 -6.22 -5.55 -7.57
N MET A 52 -6.95 -6.22 -6.67
CA MET A 52 -8.26 -5.74 -6.22
C MET A 52 -8.17 -4.39 -5.53
N LEU A 53 -7.14 -4.18 -4.71
CA LEU A 53 -6.88 -2.92 -4.01
C LEU A 53 -6.67 -1.77 -5.00
N THR A 54 -5.86 -2.02 -6.04
CA THR A 54 -5.55 -1.06 -7.09
C THR A 54 -6.78 -0.73 -7.92
N VAL A 55 -7.55 -1.73 -8.34
CA VAL A 55 -8.79 -1.53 -9.11
C VAL A 55 -9.81 -0.72 -8.30
N CYS A 56 -10.02 -1.04 -7.02
CA CYS A 56 -10.89 -0.26 -6.14
C CYS A 56 -10.38 1.17 -5.95
N GLY A 57 -9.06 1.34 -5.76
CA GLY A 57 -8.44 2.65 -5.59
C GLY A 57 -8.58 3.54 -6.82
N LEU A 58 -8.35 3.00 -8.02
CA LEU A 58 -8.55 3.71 -9.28
C LEU A 58 -10.03 4.05 -9.53
N SER A 59 -10.94 3.14 -9.19
CA SER A 59 -12.38 3.38 -9.30
C SER A 59 -12.82 4.52 -8.37
N LEU A 60 -12.35 4.52 -7.13
CA LEU A 60 -12.59 5.60 -6.17
C LEU A 60 -11.98 6.91 -6.66
N TRP A 61 -10.75 6.89 -7.17
CA TRP A 61 -10.09 8.08 -7.71
C TRP A 61 -10.90 8.72 -8.84
N GLY A 62 -11.40 7.90 -9.79
CA GLY A 62 -12.27 8.37 -10.87
C GLY A 62 -13.59 8.98 -10.37
N SER A 63 -14.13 8.49 -9.24
CA SER A 63 -15.40 8.96 -8.70
C SER A 63 -15.34 10.31 -7.97
N ILE A 64 -14.15 10.75 -7.51
CA ILE A 64 -14.02 11.91 -6.59
C ILE A 64 -13.86 13.24 -7.34
N GLY A 65 -13.65 13.24 -8.66
CA GLY A 65 -13.46 14.48 -9.43
C GLY A 65 -12.14 15.18 -9.09
N TYR A 66 -11.06 14.39 -9.08
CA TYR A 66 -9.73 14.75 -8.60
C TYR A 66 -9.20 16.10 -9.06
N SER A 67 -8.65 16.87 -8.12
CA SER A 67 -7.93 18.12 -8.38
C SER A 67 -6.56 18.13 -7.71
N LEU A 68 -5.49 18.31 -8.50
CA LEU A 68 -4.09 18.25 -8.05
C LEU A 68 -3.77 19.17 -6.86
N THR A 69 -4.46 20.32 -6.78
CA THR A 69 -4.25 21.35 -5.76
C THR A 69 -5.12 21.20 -4.52
N ARG A 70 -6.31 20.58 -4.64
CA ARG A 70 -7.20 20.31 -3.50
C ARG A 70 -6.89 18.97 -2.84
N ASP A 71 -6.55 17.96 -3.62
CA ASP A 71 -6.35 16.59 -3.17
C ASP A 71 -4.85 16.26 -3.04
N THR A 72 -4.08 17.18 -2.48
CA THR A 72 -2.62 17.02 -2.32
C THR A 72 -2.25 15.75 -1.53
N TRP A 73 -3.10 15.35 -0.58
CA TRP A 73 -2.97 14.10 0.16
C TRP A 73 -3.02 12.86 -0.75
N LEU A 74 -3.82 12.90 -1.81
CA LEU A 74 -3.95 11.79 -2.75
C LEU A 74 -2.74 11.71 -3.67
N THR A 75 -2.26 12.85 -4.16
CA THR A 75 -1.00 12.92 -4.92
C THR A 75 0.15 12.34 -4.10
N ALA A 76 0.26 12.75 -2.84
CA ALA A 76 1.32 12.29 -1.96
C ALA A 76 1.19 10.78 -1.65
N LYS A 77 -0.05 10.29 -1.46
CA LYS A 77 -0.33 8.85 -1.31
C LYS A 77 0.11 8.05 -2.54
N LEU A 78 -0.14 8.54 -3.75
CA LEU A 78 0.27 7.87 -5.00
C LEU A 78 1.79 7.89 -5.19
N LEU A 79 2.46 9.01 -4.88
CA LEU A 79 3.93 9.07 -4.91
C LEU A 79 4.56 8.09 -3.91
N ALA A 80 4.01 8.03 -2.70
CA ALA A 80 4.44 7.09 -1.68
C ALA A 80 4.18 5.63 -2.10
N LEU A 81 3.10 5.34 -2.84
CA LEU A 81 2.82 4.02 -3.40
C LEU A 81 3.89 3.58 -4.40
N VAL A 82 4.34 4.48 -5.29
CA VAL A 82 5.43 4.20 -6.24
C VAL A 82 6.72 3.91 -5.48
N GLY A 83 7.09 4.78 -4.52
CA GLY A 83 8.27 4.57 -3.69
C GLY A 83 8.20 3.25 -2.90
N TYR A 84 7.06 2.96 -2.30
CA TYR A 84 6.81 1.71 -1.57
C TYR A 84 7.03 0.50 -2.46
N THR A 85 6.49 0.51 -3.68
CA THR A 85 6.60 -0.62 -4.62
C THR A 85 8.05 -0.91 -4.99
N VAL A 86 8.83 0.14 -5.27
CA VAL A 86 10.27 0.01 -5.57
C VAL A 86 11.03 -0.52 -4.35
N CYS A 87 10.79 0.03 -3.17
CA CYS A 87 11.45 -0.39 -1.93
C CYS A 87 11.07 -1.81 -1.52
N ALA A 88 9.80 -2.18 -1.67
CA ALA A 88 9.28 -3.52 -1.38
C ALA A 88 9.84 -4.56 -2.34
N HIS A 89 10.02 -4.21 -3.61
CA HIS A 89 10.70 -5.08 -4.57
C HIS A 89 12.16 -5.31 -4.17
N TRP A 90 12.87 -4.26 -3.77
CA TRP A 90 14.25 -4.37 -3.29
C TRP A 90 14.36 -5.16 -1.97
N ALA A 91 13.40 -4.97 -1.06
CA ALA A 91 13.28 -5.71 0.20
C ALA A 91 13.18 -7.22 -0.03
N MET A 92 12.51 -7.63 -1.10
CA MET A 92 12.33 -9.02 -1.50
C MET A 92 13.48 -9.56 -2.37
N GLY A 93 14.55 -8.78 -2.59
CA GLY A 93 15.71 -9.15 -3.39
C GLY A 93 16.83 -9.84 -2.61
N ARG A 94 17.88 -10.29 -3.30
CA ARG A 94 19.05 -11.00 -2.72
C ARG A 94 20.20 -10.07 -2.29
N GLY A 95 19.99 -8.75 -2.26
CA GLY A 95 21.04 -7.78 -1.93
C GLY A 95 21.25 -7.58 -0.43
N GLU A 96 22.43 -7.08 -0.05
CA GLU A 96 22.82 -6.78 1.35
C GLU A 96 21.91 -5.75 2.00
N PHE A 97 21.36 -4.81 1.22
CA PHE A 97 20.49 -3.73 1.69
C PHE A 97 18.99 -4.07 1.75
N ARG A 98 18.63 -5.36 1.64
CA ARG A 98 17.23 -5.83 1.71
C ARG A 98 16.48 -5.40 2.97
N LEU A 99 17.17 -5.35 4.12
CA LEU A 99 16.55 -4.90 5.38
C LEU A 99 16.22 -3.40 5.33
N LEU A 100 17.10 -2.58 4.76
CA LEU A 100 16.84 -1.15 4.57
C LEU A 100 15.66 -0.95 3.61
N GLY A 101 15.60 -1.71 2.51
CA GLY A 101 14.45 -1.70 1.60
C GLY A 101 13.15 -2.06 2.32
N TYR A 102 13.19 -3.04 3.23
CA TYR A 102 12.03 -3.44 4.03
C TYR A 102 11.60 -2.34 5.01
N LEU A 103 12.53 -1.76 5.76
CA LEU A 103 12.22 -0.66 6.69
C LEU A 103 11.70 0.58 5.95
N LEU A 104 12.30 0.93 4.82
CA LEU A 104 11.86 2.06 4.02
C LEU A 104 10.47 1.85 3.41
N SER A 105 10.17 0.64 2.94
CA SER A 105 8.82 0.31 2.48
C SER A 105 7.80 0.34 3.61
N LEU A 106 8.15 -0.10 4.83
CA LEU A 106 7.27 0.06 6.00
C LEU A 106 7.01 1.53 6.35
N LEU A 107 8.02 2.40 6.25
CA LEU A 107 7.84 3.84 6.48
C LEU A 107 6.92 4.47 5.42
N LEU A 108 7.09 4.11 4.15
CA LEU A 108 6.23 4.59 3.06
C LEU A 108 4.80 4.05 3.19
N LEU A 109 4.63 2.80 3.63
CA LEU A 109 3.34 2.21 3.94
C LEU A 109 2.64 2.94 5.10
N ALA A 110 3.37 3.22 6.17
CA ALA A 110 2.86 3.99 7.30
C ALA A 110 2.46 5.41 6.88
N TYR A 111 3.27 6.06 6.04
CA TYR A 111 2.95 7.36 5.46
C TYR A 111 1.66 7.31 4.62
N MET A 112 1.51 6.33 3.72
CA MET A 112 0.30 6.17 2.91
C MET A 112 -0.95 6.01 3.77
N MET A 113 -0.87 5.22 4.84
CA MET A 113 -1.98 5.03 5.78
C MET A 113 -2.30 6.33 6.53
N GLY A 114 -1.27 7.02 7.04
CA GLY A 114 -1.43 8.30 7.74
C GLY A 114 -2.02 9.39 6.85
N ALA A 115 -1.56 9.51 5.60
CA ALA A 115 -2.12 10.45 4.63
C ALA A 115 -3.58 10.13 4.29
N SER A 116 -3.94 8.84 4.27
CA SER A 116 -5.32 8.39 4.03
C SER A 116 -6.26 8.67 5.21
N ILE A 117 -5.78 8.56 6.45
CA ILE A 117 -6.57 8.80 7.67
C ILE A 117 -6.72 10.31 7.92
N THR A 118 -5.61 11.05 7.88
CA THR A 118 -5.60 12.50 8.15
C THR A 118 -6.12 13.32 6.97
N ARG A 119 -6.26 12.72 5.78
CA ARG A 119 -6.60 13.40 4.52
C ARG A 119 -5.68 14.61 4.26
N SER A 120 -4.42 14.49 4.66
CA SER A 120 -3.42 15.55 4.54
C SER A 120 -2.09 14.99 4.05
N ALA A 121 -1.38 15.74 3.21
CA ALA A 121 -0.04 15.36 2.76
C ALA A 121 1.01 15.42 3.90
N TRP A 122 0.75 16.26 4.91
CA TRP A 122 1.65 16.52 6.03
C TRP A 122 1.31 15.71 7.29
N LEU A 123 0.41 14.72 7.20
CA LEU A 123 -0.02 13.90 8.33
C LEU A 123 -0.64 14.71 9.50
N GLY A 124 -1.19 15.88 9.21
CA GLY A 124 -1.78 16.79 10.21
C GLY A 124 -0.75 17.64 10.97
N LEU A 125 0.51 17.67 10.53
CA LEU A 125 1.61 18.43 11.15
C LEU A 125 1.77 19.85 10.58
N ALA A 126 0.70 20.44 10.03
CA ALA A 126 0.70 21.76 9.40
C ALA A 126 -0.41 22.65 9.96
#